data_AF-A0A348N0G0-F1
#
_entry.id   AF-A0A348N0G0-F1
#
_cell.length_a   1.000
_cell.length_b   1.000
_cell.length_c   1.000
_cell.angle_alpha   90.00
_cell.angle_beta   90.00
_cell.angle_gamma   90.00
#
_symmetry.space_group_name_H-M   'P 1'
#
loop_
_entity.id
_entity.type
_entity.pdbx_description
1 polymer ?
#
loop_
_entity_poly.entity_id
_entity_poly.type
_entity_poly.pdbx_seq_one_letter_code
_entity_poly.pdbx_strand_id
1 'polypeptide(L)'
;GRVRAMFGDNGQTLKQAGPSTPVELLGLSGTPAAGDELQVAPDERKAREIAQFRQTKARETKMAQQQAAKLDDMFNKMDSATVKTLNVVVKADVHGSAEAVSQGLAKLSTDEVKVSIVSSG
;
A
#
# COMPACT_ATOMS: atom_id res chain seq x y z
N GLY A 1 -14.94 -2.65 6.96
CA GLY A 1 -15.09 -3.66 8.03
C GLY A 1 -15.90 -3.10 9.19
N ARG A 2 -16.06 -3.86 10.27
CA ARG A 2 -16.76 -3.43 11.49
C ARG A 2 -15.80 -3.46 12.67
N VAL A 3 -15.71 -2.36 13.41
CA VAL A 3 -14.88 -2.29 14.61
C VAL A 3 -15.40 -3.27 15.66
N ARG A 4 -14.55 -4.19 16.08
CA ARG A 4 -14.81 -5.21 17.10
C ARG A 4 -14.29 -4.80 18.47
N ALA A 5 -13.14 -4.14 18.49
CA ALA A 5 -12.54 -3.57 19.69
C ALA A 5 -11.71 -2.33 19.31
N MET A 6 -11.57 -1.43 20.28
CA MET A 6 -10.73 -0.25 20.19
C MET A 6 -9.81 -0.24 21.41
N PHE A 7 -8.54 0.06 21.19
CA PHE A 7 -7.55 0.20 22.27
C PHE A 7 -6.91 1.58 22.21
N GLY A 8 -6.66 2.16 23.38
CA GLY A 8 -5.89 3.40 23.50
C GLY A 8 -4.39 3.16 23.35
N ASP A 9 -3.63 4.24 23.36
CA ASP A 9 -2.16 4.26 23.37
C ASP A 9 -1.56 3.50 24.57
N ASN A 10 -2.24 3.51 25.70
CA ASN A 10 -1.88 2.75 26.90
C ASN A 10 -2.30 1.27 26.87
N GLY A 11 -2.85 0.78 25.76
CA GLY A 11 -3.32 -0.60 25.60
C GLY A 11 -4.65 -0.93 26.29
N GLN A 12 -5.32 0.05 26.90
CA GLN A 12 -6.61 -0.16 27.54
C GLN A 12 -7.76 -0.14 26.53
N THR A 13 -8.77 -0.98 26.76
CA THR A 13 -9.96 -1.02 25.90
C THR A 13 -10.77 0.27 26.02
N LEU A 14 -11.02 0.92 24.88
CA LEU A 14 -11.83 2.13 24.78
C LEU A 14 -13.23 1.79 24.25
N LYS A 15 -14.25 2.40 24.86
CA LYS A 15 -15.64 2.35 24.33
C LYS A 15 -15.96 3.50 23.39
N GLN A 16 -15.29 4.63 23.57
CA GLN A 16 -15.48 5.84 22.79
C GLN A 16 -14.12 6.53 22.61
N ALA A 17 -13.91 7.12 21.44
CA ALA A 17 -12.73 7.89 21.10
C ALA A 17 -13.13 9.35 20.89
N GLY A 18 -12.44 10.27 21.57
CA GLY A 18 -12.58 11.70 21.36
C GLY A 18 -11.74 12.20 20.17
N PRO A 19 -11.90 13.47 19.77
CA PRO A 19 -11.01 14.08 18.79
C PRO A 19 -9.56 14.08 19.29
N SER A 20 -8.62 13.89 18.38
CA SER A 20 -7.17 13.85 18.65
C SER A 20 -6.67 12.72 19.56
N THR A 21 -7.50 11.68 19.80
CA THR A 21 -7.07 10.48 20.52
C THR A 21 -6.60 9.41 19.53
N PRO A 22 -5.35 8.90 19.62
CA PRO A 22 -4.92 7.77 18.81
C PRO A 22 -5.64 6.50 19.29
N VAL A 23 -6.08 5.67 18.35
CA VAL A 23 -6.83 4.45 18.64
C VAL A 23 -6.36 3.32 17.75
N GLU A 24 -6.08 2.18 18.34
CA GLU A 24 -5.88 0.93 17.62
C GLU A 24 -7.24 0.27 17.36
N LEU A 25 -7.53 0.00 16.07
CA LEU A 25 -8.80 -0.57 15.63
C LEU A 25 -8.64 -2.04 15.28
N LEU A 26 -9.41 -2.91 15.95
CA LEU A 26 -9.52 -4.32 15.59
C LEU A 26 -10.83 -4.58 14.82
N GLY A 27 -10.78 -5.39 13.77
CA GLY A 27 -11.97 -5.83 13.00
C GLY A 27 -12.13 -5.21 11.61
N LEU A 28 -11.11 -4.52 11.12
CA LEU A 28 -11.04 -4.13 9.72
C LEU A 28 -10.87 -5.37 8.83
N SER A 29 -11.35 -5.29 7.59
CA SER A 29 -11.37 -6.42 6.64
C SER A 29 -9.99 -6.75 6.06
N GLY A 30 -9.01 -5.88 6.29
CA GLY A 30 -7.63 -5.99 5.86
C GLY A 30 -6.85 -4.80 6.43
N THR A 31 -5.55 -4.79 6.17
CA THR A 31 -4.66 -3.72 6.62
C THR A 31 -4.85 -2.49 5.71
N PRO A 32 -5.31 -1.34 6.25
CA PRO A 32 -5.37 -0.10 5.49
C PRO A 32 -3.96 0.39 5.15
N ALA A 33 -3.82 1.21 4.11
CA ALA A 33 -2.54 1.84 3.81
C ALA A 33 -2.25 2.95 4.84
N ALA A 34 -0.97 3.27 5.03
CA ALA A 34 -0.59 4.39 5.86
C ALA A 34 -1.11 5.71 5.23
N GLY A 35 -1.76 6.55 6.04
CA GLY A 35 -2.33 7.82 5.58
C GLY A 35 -3.74 7.72 4.97
N ASP A 36 -4.33 6.52 4.89
CA ASP A 36 -5.72 6.38 4.44
C ASP A 36 -6.70 7.05 5.40
N GLU A 37 -7.67 7.79 4.84
CA GLU A 37 -8.78 8.34 5.61
C GLU A 37 -9.81 7.27 5.96
N LEU A 38 -10.10 7.13 7.25
CA LEU A 38 -11.18 6.29 7.74
C LEU A 38 -12.48 7.08 7.79
N GLN A 39 -13.52 6.54 7.16
CA GLN A 39 -14.86 7.11 7.17
C GLN A 39 -15.87 6.09 7.69
N VAL A 40 -16.78 6.54 8.55
CA VAL A 40 -17.87 5.70 9.06
C VAL A 40 -18.99 5.68 8.03
N ALA A 41 -19.47 4.48 7.71
CA ALA A 41 -20.62 4.29 6.83
C ALA A 41 -21.90 4.05 7.66
N PRO A 42 -23.07 4.45 7.16
CA PRO A 42 -24.34 4.28 7.88
C PRO A 42 -24.74 2.82 8.05
N ASP A 43 -24.38 1.96 7.10
CA ASP A 43 -24.66 0.52 7.14
C ASP A 43 -23.53 -0.29 6.49
N GLU A 44 -23.48 -1.58 6.81
CA GLU A 44 -22.42 -2.48 6.34
C GLU A 44 -22.49 -2.74 4.82
N ARG A 45 -23.69 -2.77 4.23
CA ARG A 45 -23.86 -3.07 2.80
C ARG A 45 -23.28 -1.95 1.95
N LYS A 46 -23.65 -0.70 2.26
CA LYS A 46 -23.16 0.51 1.61
C LYS A 46 -21.65 0.69 1.85
N ALA A 47 -21.16 0.38 3.05
CA ALA A 47 -19.71 0.37 3.32
C ALA A 47 -18.96 -0.58 2.37
N ARG A 48 -19.49 -1.79 2.18
CA ARG A 48 -18.91 -2.81 1.31
C ARG A 48 -18.94 -2.39 -0.15
N GLU A 49 -20.05 -1.82 -0.61
CA GLU A 49 -20.18 -1.30 -1.98
C GLU A 49 -19.17 -0.18 -2.27
N ILE A 50 -19.05 0.81 -1.37
CA ILE A 50 -18.07 1.89 -1.50
C ILE A 50 -16.64 1.34 -1.49
N ALA A 51 -16.33 0.42 -0.59
CA ALA A 51 -15.00 -0.20 -0.52
C ALA A 51 -14.65 -0.96 -1.81
N GLN A 52 -15.61 -1.73 -2.35
CA GLN A 52 -15.42 -2.46 -3.60
C GLN A 52 -15.24 -1.52 -4.79
N PHE A 53 -16.04 -0.45 -4.87
CA PHE A 53 -15.87 0.57 -5.90
C PHE A 53 -14.48 1.22 -5.85
N ARG A 54 -14.02 1.63 -4.66
CA ARG A 54 -12.67 2.20 -4.47
C ARG A 54 -11.58 1.20 -4.86
N GLN A 55 -11.71 -0.07 -4.48
CA GLN A 55 -10.74 -1.11 -4.80
C GLN A 55 -10.65 -1.37 -6.32
N THR A 56 -11.80 -1.45 -6.99
CA THR A 56 -11.85 -1.63 -8.46
C THR A 56 -11.21 -0.44 -9.15
N LYS A 57 -11.57 0.79 -8.78
CA LYS A 57 -10.98 2.01 -9.35
C LYS A 57 -9.46 2.07 -9.16
N ALA A 58 -8.97 1.75 -7.95
CA ALA A 58 -7.54 1.72 -7.66
C ALA A 58 -6.80 0.66 -8.50
N ARG A 59 -7.42 -0.50 -8.71
CA ARG A 59 -6.88 -1.55 -9.57
C ARG A 59 -6.81 -1.11 -11.03
N GLU A 60 -7.85 -0.47 -11.55
CA GLU A 60 -7.88 0.06 -12.92
C GLU A 60 -6.77 1.10 -13.13
N THR A 61 -6.62 2.07 -12.21
CA THR A 61 -5.54 3.06 -12.29
C THR A 61 -4.15 2.42 -12.26
N LYS A 62 -3.95 1.39 -11.42
CA LYS A 62 -2.67 0.68 -11.34
C LYS A 62 -2.37 -0.09 -12.63
N MET A 63 -3.38 -0.72 -13.22
CA MET A 63 -3.24 -1.41 -14.51
C MET A 63 -2.91 -0.44 -15.65
N ALA A 64 -3.56 0.72 -15.70
CA ALA A 64 -3.28 1.76 -16.69
C ALA A 64 -1.83 2.29 -16.57
N GLN A 65 -1.37 2.58 -15.35
CA GLN A 65 0.01 2.99 -15.10
C GLN A 65 1.02 1.90 -15.52
N GLN A 66 0.72 0.63 -15.24
CA GLN A 66 1.57 -0.49 -15.67
C GLN A 66 1.64 -0.63 -17.19
N GLN A 67 0.54 -0.39 -17.91
CA GLN A 67 0.55 -0.40 -19.37
C GLN A 67 1.40 0.74 -19.94
N ALA A 68 1.26 1.96 -19.40
CA ALA A 68 2.07 3.10 -19.83
C ALA A 68 3.58 2.84 -19.61
N ALA A 69 3.96 2.39 -18.41
CA ALA A 69 5.35 2.09 -18.09
C ALA A 69 5.96 0.97 -18.98
N LYS A 70 5.16 -0.04 -19.34
CA LYS A 70 5.60 -1.12 -20.25
C LYS A 70 5.88 -0.61 -21.66
N LEU A 71 5.11 0.37 -22.15
CA LEU A 71 5.35 0.97 -23.47
C LEU A 71 6.66 1.77 -23.46
N ASP A 72 6.88 2.60 -22.44
CA ASP A 72 8.14 3.34 -22.25
C ASP A 72 9.35 2.40 -22.14
N ASP A 73 9.23 1.32 -21.35
CA ASP A 73 10.28 0.30 -21.22
C ASP A 73 10.55 -0.45 -22.53
N MET A 74 9.53 -0.65 -23.40
CA MET A 74 9.74 -1.26 -24.73
C MET A 74 10.52 -0.34 -25.66
N PHE A 75 10.26 0.97 -25.64
CA PHE A 75 11.04 1.94 -26.42
C PHE A 75 12.49 2.00 -25.95
N ASN A 76 12.73 2.09 -24.64
CA ASN A 76 14.08 2.15 -24.08
C ASN A 76 14.90 0.87 -24.32
N LYS A 77 14.25 -0.30 -24.36
CA LYS A 77 14.91 -1.58 -24.68
C LYS A 77 15.36 -1.71 -26.14
N MET A 78 14.86 -0.88 -27.06
CA MET A 78 15.37 -0.87 -28.44
C MET A 78 16.71 -0.11 -28.54
N ASP A 79 17.01 0.80 -27.60
CA ASP A 79 18.17 1.70 -27.67
C ASP A 79 19.36 1.32 -26.78
N SER A 80 19.20 0.47 -25.75
CA SER A 80 20.26 0.23 -24.74
C SER A 80 20.73 -1.22 -24.60
N ALA A 81 22.05 -1.39 -24.42
CA ALA A 81 22.73 -2.64 -24.07
C ALA A 81 22.20 -3.26 -22.76
N THR A 82 22.34 -4.57 -22.63
CA THR A 82 21.75 -5.43 -21.57
C THR A 82 22.07 -4.98 -20.14
N VAL A 83 21.22 -4.13 -19.54
CA VAL A 83 21.31 -3.75 -18.12
C VAL A 83 20.96 -4.96 -17.24
N LYS A 84 21.78 -5.25 -16.23
CA LYS A 84 21.52 -6.35 -15.28
C LYS A 84 20.44 -5.94 -14.28
N THR A 85 19.45 -6.79 -14.07
CA THR A 85 18.35 -6.52 -13.12
C THR A 85 18.49 -7.38 -11.87
N LEU A 86 18.42 -6.75 -10.69
CA LEU A 86 18.37 -7.42 -9.40
C LEU A 86 16.93 -7.39 -8.87
N ASN A 87 16.29 -8.55 -8.81
CA ASN A 87 14.94 -8.69 -8.28
C ASN A 87 14.96 -8.93 -6.76
N VAL A 88 14.21 -8.13 -6.01
CA VAL A 88 14.15 -8.20 -4.55
C VAL A 88 12.70 -8.34 -4.08
N VAL A 89 12.50 -9.09 -2.99
CA VAL A 89 11.23 -9.19 -2.26
C VAL A 89 11.45 -8.61 -0.87
N VAL A 90 10.64 -7.63 -0.49
CA VAL A 90 10.72 -6.97 0.81
C VAL A 90 9.59 -7.48 1.68
N LYS A 91 9.92 -8.03 2.86
CA LYS A 91 8.94 -8.36 3.89
C LYS A 91 9.22 -7.58 5.17
N ALA A 92 8.20 -6.94 5.73
CA ALA A 92 8.33 -6.21 6.99
C ALA A 92 7.09 -6.36 7.87
N ASP A 93 7.28 -6.24 9.18
CA ASP A 93 6.20 -6.39 10.16
C ASP A 93 5.17 -5.25 10.09
N VAL A 94 5.60 -4.07 9.65
CA VAL A 94 4.75 -2.86 9.54
C VAL A 94 4.91 -2.20 8.18
N HIS A 95 3.82 -1.62 7.67
CA HIS A 95 3.74 -1.05 6.33
C HIS A 95 4.77 0.07 6.08
N GLY A 96 4.97 0.97 7.06
CA GLY A 96 5.92 2.07 6.94
C GLY A 96 7.37 1.61 6.78
N SER A 97 7.76 0.51 7.42
CA SER A 97 9.10 -0.08 7.25
C SER A 97 9.27 -0.68 5.86
N ALA A 98 8.26 -1.38 5.35
CA ALA A 98 8.30 -1.93 3.99
C ALA A 98 8.46 -0.81 2.94
N GLU A 99 7.73 0.29 3.10
CA GLU A 99 7.79 1.45 2.21
C GLU A 99 9.16 2.15 2.28
N ALA A 100 9.65 2.45 3.48
CA ALA A 100 10.93 3.13 3.67
C ALA A 100 12.11 2.32 3.08
N VAL A 101 12.14 1.01 3.32
CA VAL A 101 13.17 0.12 2.77
C VAL A 101 13.07 0.02 1.25
N SER A 102 11.85 -0.12 0.71
CA SER A 102 11.60 -0.16 -0.73
C SER A 102 12.12 1.09 -1.42
N GLN A 103 11.84 2.27 -0.85
CA GLN A 103 12.32 3.54 -1.39
C GLN A 103 13.84 3.66 -1.29
N GLY A 104 14.45 3.19 -0.21
CA GLY A 104 15.90 3.14 -0.05
C GLY A 104 16.57 2.26 -1.10
N LEU A 105 16.05 1.06 -1.34
CA LEU A 105 16.54 0.13 -2.36
C LEU A 105 16.41 0.70 -3.78
N ALA A 106 15.32 1.41 -4.07
CA ALA A 106 15.14 2.08 -5.36
C ALA A 106 16.20 3.18 -5.59
N LYS A 107 16.58 3.93 -4.54
CA LYS A 107 17.64 4.97 -4.63
C LYS A 107 19.04 4.39 -4.84
N LEU A 108 19.28 3.14 -4.44
CA LEU A 108 20.55 2.45 -4.65
C LEU A 108 20.68 1.84 -6.05
N SER A 109 19.63 1.97 -6.89
CA SER A 109 19.68 1.55 -8.29
C SER A 109 20.69 2.40 -9.07
N THR A 110 21.49 1.74 -9.91
CA THR A 110 22.49 2.39 -10.76
C THR A 110 22.21 2.09 -12.22
N ASP A 111 22.88 2.79 -13.15
CA ASP A 111 22.71 2.56 -14.59
C ASP A 111 23.24 1.19 -15.03
N GLU A 112 24.18 0.60 -14.29
CA GLU A 112 24.72 -0.75 -14.55
C GLU A 112 23.82 -1.87 -13.98
N VAL A 113 23.23 -1.64 -12.81
CA VAL A 113 22.39 -2.62 -12.11
C VAL A 113 21.10 -1.96 -11.63
N LYS A 114 19.98 -2.36 -12.26
CA LYS A 114 18.64 -1.90 -11.90
C LYS A 114 18.05 -2.75 -10.78
N VAL A 115 17.71 -2.14 -9.65
CA VAL A 115 17.01 -2.81 -8.54
C VAL A 115 15.51 -2.80 -8.84
N SER A 116 14.89 -3.97 -8.84
CA SER A 116 13.47 -4.17 -9.12
C SER A 116 12.79 -4.86 -7.94
N ILE A 117 11.84 -4.17 -7.30
CA ILE A 117 11.07 -4.72 -6.19
C ILE A 117 9.87 -5.46 -6.78
N VAL A 118 9.88 -6.79 -6.65
CA VAL A 118 8.84 -7.67 -7.22
C VAL A 118 7.61 -7.72 -6.32
N SER A 119 7.81 -7.68 -5.01
CA SER A 119 6.74 -7.70 -4.02
C SER A 119 7.20 -7.05 -2.71
N SER A 120 6.29 -6.33 -2.06
CA SER A 120 6.46 -5.73 -0.74
C SER A 120 5.26 -6.09 0.13
N GLY A 121 5.47 -6.65 1.32
CA GLY A 121 4.36 -7.02 2.22
C GLY A 121 4.78 -7.31 3.64
#